data_AF-A0A415MTD5-F1
#
_entry.id   AF-A0A415MTD5-F1
#
_cell.length_a   1.000
_cell.length_b   1.000
_cell.length_c   1.000
_cell.angle_alpha   90.00
_cell.angle_beta   90.00
_cell.angle_gamma   90.00
#
_symmetry.space_group_name_H-M   'P 1'
#
loop_
_entity.id
_entity.type
_entity.pdbx_description
1 polymer ?
#
loop_
_entity_poly.entity_id
_entity_poly.type
_entity_poly.pdbx_seq_one_letter_code
_entity_poly.pdbx_strand_id
1 'polypeptide(L)' 'MSKNRLLEEIFKSIDAEYERIRGESQTYKELKEGCERAWKEIAYREPEISMRCSKRFAELLLKDLENVEIKKKRG' A
#
# COMPACT_ATOMS: atom_id res chain seq x y z
N MET A 1 -9.12 -23.90 -1.21
CA MET A 1 -8.76 -22.57 -1.79
C MET A 1 -7.40 -22.70 -2.45
N SER A 2 -7.23 -22.31 -3.71
CA SER A 2 -5.88 -22.25 -4.29
C SER A 2 -5.09 -21.12 -3.60
N LYS A 3 -3.78 -21.29 -3.44
CA LYS A 3 -2.90 -20.27 -2.80
C LYS A 3 -3.03 -18.89 -3.49
N ASN A 4 -3.37 -18.86 -4.78
CA ASN A 4 -3.54 -17.63 -5.55
C ASN A 4 -4.78 -16.83 -5.14
N ARG A 5 -5.91 -17.50 -4.86
CA ARG A 5 -7.15 -16.80 -4.47
C ARG A 5 -7.03 -16.12 -3.11
N LEU A 6 -6.35 -16.77 -2.16
CA LEU A 6 -6.07 -16.19 -0.85
C LEU A 6 -5.17 -14.94 -0.98
N LEU A 7 -4.19 -14.99 -1.89
CA LEU A 7 -3.30 -13.85 -2.14
C LEU A 7 -4.06 -12.66 -2.74
N GLU A 8 -4.99 -12.91 -3.68
CA GLU A 8 -5.83 -11.86 -4.27
C GLU A 8 -6.74 -11.19 -3.22
N GLU A 9 -7.31 -11.96 -2.30
CA GLU A 9 -8.14 -11.43 -1.20
C GLU A 9 -7.31 -10.58 -0.23
N ILE A 10 -6.07 -10.99 0.05
CA ILE A 10 -5.11 -10.21 0.83
C ILE A 10 -4.79 -8.90 0.10
N PHE A 11 -4.52 -8.93 -1.20
CA PHE A 11 -4.21 -7.73 -1.97
C PHE A 11 -5.38 -6.76 -2.05
N LYS A 12 -6.62 -7.24 -2.18
CA LYS A 12 -7.81 -6.37 -2.09
C LYS A 12 -7.93 -5.68 -0.74
N SER A 13 -7.63 -6.41 0.34
CA SER A 13 -7.63 -5.84 1.69
C SER A 13 -6.56 -4.76 1.86
N ILE A 14 -5.38 -4.97 1.26
CA ILE A 14 -4.28 -3.99 1.28
C ILE A 14 -4.62 -2.76 0.47
N ASP A 15 -5.20 -2.92 -0.72
CA ASP A 15 -5.63 -1.81 -1.57
C ASP A 15 -6.68 -0.96 -0.83
N ALA A 16 -7.63 -1.59 -0.14
CA ALA A 16 -8.62 -0.88 0.68
C ALA A 16 -7.99 -0.13 1.87
N GLU A 17 -7.05 -0.77 2.57
CA GLU A 17 -6.33 -0.17 3.69
C GLU A 17 -5.45 1.00 3.23
N TYR A 18 -4.84 0.89 2.05
CA TYR A 18 -4.10 1.98 1.43
C TYR A 18 -4.99 3.21 1.17
N GLU A 19 -6.16 3.03 0.54
CA GLU A 19 -7.07 4.15 0.29
C GLU A 19 -7.58 4.78 1.59
N ARG A 20 -7.79 3.98 2.65
CA ARG A 20 -8.11 4.50 3.99
C ARG A 20 -7.00 5.39 4.53
N ILE A 21 -5.76 4.89 4.56
CA ILE A 21 -4.58 5.65 5.04
C ILE A 21 -4.39 6.92 4.21
N ARG A 22 -4.57 6.82 2.89
CA ARG A 22 -4.48 7.95 1.96
C ARG A 22 -5.51 9.03 2.24
N GLY A 23 -6.75 8.66 2.52
CA GLY A 23 -7.80 9.60 2.90
C GLY A 23 -7.54 10.31 4.25
N GLU A 24 -6.80 9.66 5.15
CA GLU A 24 -6.43 10.20 6.47
C GLU A 24 -5.13 11.02 6.44
N SER A 25 -4.29 10.84 5.42
CA SER A 25 -2.96 11.46 5.33
C SER A 25 -3.04 12.81 4.61
N GLN A 26 -2.45 13.85 5.22
CA GLN A 26 -2.36 15.18 4.62
C GLN A 26 -1.08 15.35 3.80
N THR A 27 -0.04 14.56 4.12
CA THR A 27 1.24 14.59 3.42
C THR A 27 1.66 13.22 2.90
N TYR A 28 2.52 13.22 1.87
CA TYR A 28 3.12 11.98 1.38
C TYR A 28 3.95 11.26 2.46
N LYS A 29 4.55 12.01 3.38
CA LYS A 29 5.29 11.44 4.51
C LYS A 29 4.37 10.66 5.44
N GLU A 30 3.23 11.24 5.83
CA GLU A 30 2.21 10.58 6.65
C GLU A 30 1.65 9.34 5.98
N LEU A 31 1.37 9.42 4.67
CA LEU A 31 0.91 8.29 3.88
C LEU A 31 1.93 7.13 3.91
N LYS A 32 3.21 7.43 3.68
CA LYS A 32 4.29 6.44 3.77
C LYS A 32 4.38 5.82 5.16
N GLU A 33 4.37 6.62 6.22
CA GLU A 33 4.46 6.15 7.61
C GLU A 33 3.23 5.32 8.03
N GLY A 34 2.04 5.65 7.52
CA GLY A 34 0.82 4.87 7.72
C GLY A 34 0.91 3.50 7.03
N CYS A 35 1.34 3.46 5.76
CA CYS A 35 1.57 2.20 5.05
C CYS A 35 2.62 1.34 5.78
N GLU A 36 3.69 1.95 6.27
CA GLU A 36 4.73 1.25 7.03
C GLU A 36 4.22 0.61 8.32
N ARG A 37 3.36 1.32 9.07
CA ARG A 37 2.72 0.75 10.26
C ARG A 37 1.84 -0.45 9.90
N ALA A 38 0.98 -0.28 8.89
CA ALA A 38 0.03 -1.33 8.49
C ALA A 38 0.72 -2.64 8.09
N TRP A 39 1.79 -2.59 7.28
CA TRP A 39 2.48 -3.85 6.90
C TRP A 39 3.35 -4.41 8.03
N LYS A 40 3.91 -3.59 8.92
CA LYS A 40 4.69 -4.05 10.08
C LYS A 40 3.83 -4.86 11.07
N GLU A 41 2.56 -4.48 11.25
CA GLU A 41 1.60 -5.26 12.06
C GLU A 41 1.34 -6.66 11.48
N ILE A 42 1.33 -6.77 10.15
CA ILE A 42 1.22 -8.06 9.43
C ILE A 42 2.53 -8.85 9.51
N ALA A 43 3.67 -8.16 9.42
CA ALA A 43 5.02 -8.74 9.49
C ALA A 43 5.29 -9.54 10.74
N TYR A 44 4.74 -9.09 11.86
CA TYR A 44 4.92 -9.76 13.14
C TYR A 44 4.31 -11.17 13.18
N ARG A 45 3.28 -11.42 12.36
CA ARG A 45 2.53 -12.69 12.37
C ARG A 45 2.88 -13.60 11.19
N GLU A 46 3.14 -13.02 10.00
CA GLU A 46 3.32 -13.77 8.76
C GLU A 46 4.39 -13.12 7.85
N PRO A 47 5.67 -13.54 7.95
CA PRO A 47 6.79 -12.89 7.26
C PRO A 47 6.69 -12.91 5.73
N GLU A 48 6.27 -14.04 5.14
CA GLU A 48 6.16 -14.18 3.68
C GLU A 48 5.03 -13.31 3.10
N ILE A 49 3.90 -13.25 3.82
CA ILE A 49 2.74 -12.43 3.43
C ILE A 49 3.13 -10.96 3.54
N SER A 50 3.76 -10.58 4.64
CA SER A 50 4.21 -9.22 4.89
C SER A 50 5.14 -8.67 3.81
N MET A 51 6.10 -9.45 3.33
CA MET A 51 6.99 -8.99 2.25
C MET A 51 6.20 -8.72 0.95
N ARG A 52 5.15 -9.48 0.68
CA ARG A 52 4.26 -9.20 -0.46
C ARG A 52 3.39 -7.98 -0.21
N CYS A 53 2.90 -7.78 1.02
CA CYS A 53 2.12 -6.60 1.39
C CYS A 53 2.94 -5.30 1.28
N SER A 54 4.18 -5.31 1.78
CA SER A 54 5.10 -4.18 1.72
C SER A 54 5.38 -3.78 0.27
N LYS A 55 5.63 -4.76 -0.61
CA LYS A 55 5.78 -4.52 -2.06
C LYS A 55 4.53 -3.88 -2.67
N ARG A 56 3.34 -4.37 -2.32
CA ARG A 56 2.09 -3.82 -2.84
C ARG A 56 1.87 -2.36 -2.41
N PHE A 57 2.12 -2.02 -1.14
CA PHE A 57 2.09 -0.63 -0.68
C PHE A 57 3.09 0.26 -1.42
N ALA A 58 4.31 -0.23 -1.64
CA ALA A 58 5.33 0.52 -2.39
C ALA A 58 4.91 0.79 -3.84
N GLU A 59 4.30 -0.17 -4.52
CA GLU A 59 3.75 0.02 -5.88
C GLU A 59 2.66 1.10 -5.91
N LEU A 60 1.76 1.11 -4.94
CA LEU A 60 0.69 2.10 -4.85
C LEU A 60 1.26 3.51 -4.59
N LEU A 61 2.23 3.63 -3.68
CA LEU A 61 2.94 4.88 -3.40
C LEU A 61 3.65 5.44 -4.65
N LEU A 62 4.33 4.58 -5.42
CA LEU A 62 5.01 4.98 -6.65
C LEU A 62 4.02 5.49 -7.72
N LYS A 63 2.90 4.77 -7.91
CA LYS A 63 1.85 5.22 -8.84
C LYS A 63 1.28 6.58 -8.45
N ASP A 64 1.10 6.84 -7.16
CA ASP A 64 0.62 8.12 -6.69
C ASP A 64 1.63 9.25 -6.93
N LEU A 65 2.93 8.99 -6.74
CA LEU A 65 3.99 9.94 -7.10
C LEU A 65 4.01 10.23 -8.61
N GLU A 66 3.97 9.20 -9.45
CA GLU A 66 3.93 9.36 -10.91
C GLU A 66 2.72 10.20 -11.35
N ASN A 67 1.55 9.95 -10.75
CA ASN A 67 0.34 10.71 -11.02
C ASN A 67 0.46 12.19 -10.61
N VAL A 68 1.15 12.49 -9.50
CA VAL A 68 1.44 13.86 -9.07
C VAL A 68 2.42 14.55 -10.04
N GLU A 69 3.48 13.86 -10.47
CA GLU A 69 4.45 14.41 -11.42
C GLU A 69 3.83 14.69 -12.80
N ILE A 70 2.97 13.80 -13.30
CA ILE A 70 2.24 13.99 -14.56
C ILE A 70 1.32 15.22 -14.48
N LYS A 71 0.63 15.42 -13.35
CA LYS A 71 -0.21 16.62 -13.14
C LYS A 71 0.61 17.90 -13.12
N LYS A 72 1.80 17.90 -12.50
CA LYS A 72 2.71 19.07 -12.48
C LYS A 72 3.27 19.42 -13.87
N LYS A 73 3.50 18.45 -14.75
CA LYS A 73 4.01 18.68 -16.11
C LYS A 73 2.96 19.20 -17.11
N ARG A 74 1.67 19.10 -16.76
CA ARG A 74 0.54 19.53 -17.62
C ARG A 74 -0.07 20.87 -17.19
N GLY A 75 0.43 21.49 -16.13
CA GLY A 75 -0.01 22.79 -15.61
C GLY A 75 0.89 23.93 -16.05
#